data_AF-A0A2F0AL90-F1
#
_entry.id   AF-A0A2F0AL90-F1
#
_cell.length_a   1.000
_cell.length_b   1.000
_cell.length_c   1.000
_cell.angle_alpha   90.00
_cell.angle_beta   90.00
_cell.angle_gamma   90.00
#
_symmetry.space_group_name_H-M   'P 1'
#
loop_
_entity.id
_entity.type
_entity.pdbx_description
1 polymer ?
#
loop_
_entity_poly.entity_id
_entity_poly.type
_entity_poly.pdbx_seq_one_letter_code
_entity_poly.pdbx_strand_id
1 'polypeptide(L)'
;MFHRTATEELIQQVLGADYVGLKGTEYHLRENLGDGQCSVDVKLVRKASLETIDEITGSGVGFIDALYHGLLDHYAREFPSLNTIVFTAFDVTGDMATSHKQGADATCVVTLSVQNTDGRIFRFEESGRSLVAASLQVVVEAAEYFINSEKAYVTVYKAMADAKERNRPDLIQTYTAHLAQLVKTTSYSDVIEKIHNHL
;
A
#
# COMPACT_ATOMS: atom_id res chain seq x y z
N MET A 1 -17.10 7.42 -5.15
CA MET A 1 -16.32 6.47 -4.32
C MET A 1 -15.79 5.41 -5.26
N PHE A 2 -14.48 5.30 -5.45
CA PHE A 2 -13.91 4.34 -6.41
C PHE A 2 -13.95 2.94 -5.78
N HIS A 3 -14.48 1.94 -6.49
CA HIS A 3 -14.60 0.57 -5.97
C HIS A 3 -13.22 -0.12 -6.00
N ARG A 4 -12.42 0.08 -4.93
CA ARG A 4 -11.12 -0.57 -4.69
C ARG A 4 -11.18 -2.08 -4.90
N THR A 5 -12.26 -2.70 -4.45
CA THR A 5 -12.52 -4.16 -4.46
C THR A 5 -12.34 -4.82 -5.82
N ALA A 6 -12.95 -4.28 -6.88
CA ALA A 6 -12.82 -4.90 -8.21
C ALA A 6 -11.39 -4.84 -8.76
N THR A 7 -10.62 -3.83 -8.34
CA THR A 7 -9.20 -3.71 -8.75
C THR A 7 -8.31 -4.62 -7.91
N GLU A 8 -8.61 -4.78 -6.61
CA GLU A 8 -7.93 -5.75 -5.75
C GLU A 8 -8.12 -7.19 -6.24
N GLU A 9 -9.34 -7.56 -6.64
CA GLU A 9 -9.64 -8.88 -7.23
C GLU A 9 -8.81 -9.12 -8.50
N LEU A 10 -8.73 -8.12 -9.39
CA LEU A 10 -7.90 -8.21 -10.58
C LEU A 10 -6.41 -8.35 -10.23
N ILE A 11 -5.90 -7.57 -9.28
CA ILE A 11 -4.51 -7.64 -8.83
C ILE A 11 -4.21 -9.05 -8.30
N GLN A 12 -5.07 -9.61 -7.46
CA GLN A 12 -4.92 -10.97 -6.93
C GLN A 12 -4.98 -12.03 -8.04
N GLN A 13 -5.89 -11.88 -9.01
CA GLN A 13 -5.99 -12.79 -10.16
C GLN A 13 -4.71 -12.76 -11.02
N VAL A 14 -4.15 -11.58 -11.25
CA VAL A 14 -2.94 -11.40 -12.07
C VAL A 14 -1.71 -11.94 -11.36
N LEU A 15 -1.57 -11.67 -10.06
CA LEU A 15 -0.35 -12.00 -9.33
C LEU A 15 -0.36 -13.41 -8.75
N GLY A 16 -1.51 -13.92 -8.32
CA GLY A 16 -1.61 -15.23 -7.68
C GLY A 16 -0.60 -15.38 -6.53
N ALA A 17 0.34 -16.31 -6.68
CA ALA A 17 1.40 -16.56 -5.70
C ALA A 17 2.41 -15.42 -5.54
N ASP A 18 2.54 -14.54 -6.54
CA ASP A 18 3.45 -13.40 -6.52
C ASP A 18 2.89 -12.18 -5.78
N TYR A 19 1.66 -12.27 -5.26
CA TYR A 19 1.06 -11.24 -4.43
C TYR A 19 1.88 -11.04 -3.14
N VAL A 20 2.22 -9.78 -2.86
CA VAL A 20 2.97 -9.39 -1.67
C VAL A 20 1.96 -9.05 -0.58
N GLY A 21 1.84 -9.90 0.45
CA GLY A 21 1.08 -9.56 1.65
C GLY A 21 2.00 -9.09 2.75
N LEU A 22 1.85 -7.84 3.21
CA LEU A 22 2.66 -7.21 4.25
C LEU A 22 1.85 -7.06 5.54
N LYS A 23 2.48 -7.34 6.68
CA LYS A 23 1.88 -7.10 8.00
C LYS A 23 2.94 -6.59 8.97
N GLY A 24 2.66 -5.49 9.66
CA GLY A 24 3.49 -5.04 10.77
C GLY A 24 3.27 -5.91 12.01
N THR A 25 4.32 -6.43 12.62
CA THR A 25 4.20 -7.30 13.82
C THR A 25 4.78 -6.68 15.08
N GLU A 26 5.81 -5.86 14.92
CA GLU A 26 6.51 -5.20 16.02
C GLU A 26 6.95 -3.82 15.55
N TYR A 27 6.91 -2.85 16.47
CA TYR A 27 7.49 -1.53 16.23
C TYR A 27 8.19 -0.99 17.48
N HIS A 28 9.25 -0.22 17.27
CA HIS A 28 9.89 0.59 18.29
C HIS A 28 9.76 2.06 17.92
N LEU A 29 9.14 2.85 18.78
CA LEU A 29 8.97 4.28 18.61
C LEU A 29 9.91 5.01 19.57
N ARG A 30 10.68 5.96 19.02
CA ARG A 30 11.40 6.96 19.80
C ARG A 30 10.94 8.33 19.36
N GLU A 31 10.44 9.11 20.31
CA GLU A 31 9.95 10.46 20.06
C GLU A 31 10.58 11.42 21.06
N ASN A 32 11.13 12.52 20.55
CA ASN A 32 11.61 13.63 21.36
C ASN A 32 10.58 14.76 21.32
N LEU A 33 9.85 14.93 22.41
CA LEU A 33 8.79 15.94 22.52
C LEU A 33 9.34 17.38 22.54
N GLY A 34 10.65 17.57 22.73
CA GLY A 34 11.27 18.90 22.76
C GLY A 34 11.51 19.50 21.37
N ASP A 35 11.85 18.68 20.39
CA ASP A 35 12.14 19.10 19.00
C ASP A 35 11.17 18.50 17.97
N GLY A 36 10.26 17.61 18.40
CA GLY A 36 9.30 16.95 17.53
C GLY A 36 9.89 15.84 16.67
N GLN A 37 11.14 15.42 16.92
CA GLN A 37 11.76 14.36 16.15
C GLN A 37 11.20 12.99 16.54
N CYS A 38 10.75 12.23 15.55
CA CYS A 38 10.23 10.89 15.69
C CYS A 38 11.04 9.92 14.81
N SER A 39 11.39 8.76 15.37
CA SER A 39 11.92 7.62 14.61
C SER A 39 11.14 6.36 14.94
N VAL A 40 10.90 5.54 13.92
CA VAL A 40 10.22 4.26 14.07
C VAL A 40 11.03 3.15 13.39
N ASP A 41 11.21 2.05 14.09
CA ASP A 41 11.68 0.79 13.53
C ASP A 41 10.49 -0.18 13.50
N VAL A 42 10.25 -0.85 12.37
CA VAL A 42 9.11 -1.77 12.20
C VAL A 42 9.57 -3.07 11.57
N LYS A 43 9.10 -4.19 12.13
CA LYS A 43 9.23 -5.52 11.51
C LYS A 43 8.00 -5.82 10.65
N LEU A 44 8.26 -6.16 9.40
CA LEU A 44 7.26 -6.57 8.42
C LEU A 44 7.37 -8.07 8.15
N VAL A 45 6.23 -8.75 8.17
CA VAL A 45 6.13 -10.18 7.85
C VAL A 45 5.23 -10.42 6.65
N ARG A 46 5.39 -11.59 6.01
CA ARG A 46 4.46 -12.05 4.99
C ARG A 46 3.13 -12.41 5.65
N LYS A 47 2.01 -11.86 5.19
CA LYS A 47 0.67 -12.21 5.72
C LYS A 47 0.41 -13.73 5.73
N ALA A 48 0.87 -14.46 4.71
CA ALA A 48 0.61 -15.89 4.55
C ALA A 48 1.47 -16.81 5.44
N SER A 49 2.76 -16.51 5.63
CA SER A 49 3.70 -17.37 6.37
C SER A 49 4.11 -16.81 7.73
N LEU A 50 3.82 -15.54 8.03
CA LEU A 50 4.35 -14.77 9.16
C LEU A 50 5.88 -14.78 9.26
N GLU A 51 6.57 -15.16 8.18
CA GLU A 51 8.01 -15.04 8.04
C GLU A 51 8.37 -13.57 7.91
N THR A 52 9.36 -13.13 8.70
CA THR A 52 9.92 -11.78 8.56
C THR A 52 10.47 -11.61 7.16
N ILE A 53 9.92 -10.62 6.45
CA ILE A 53 10.41 -10.27 5.11
C ILE A 53 11.40 -9.12 5.23
N ASP A 54 11.08 -8.12 6.04
CA ASP A 54 11.83 -6.86 6.08
C ASP A 54 11.80 -6.22 7.48
N GLU A 55 12.83 -5.42 7.75
CA GLU A 55 12.84 -4.43 8.83
C GLU A 55 13.02 -3.06 8.20
N ILE A 56 12.11 -2.13 8.50
CA ILE A 56 12.16 -0.76 8.00
C ILE A 56 12.42 0.19 9.14
N THR A 57 13.25 1.19 8.87
CA THR A 57 13.50 2.31 9.79
C THR A 57 13.12 3.60 9.08
N GLY A 58 12.39 4.46 9.77
CA GLY A 58 11.98 5.74 9.23
C GLY A 58 12.05 6.84 10.28
N SER A 59 12.11 8.09 9.80
CA SER A 59 12.16 9.28 10.64
C SER A 59 11.21 10.34 10.11
N GLY A 60 10.71 11.19 11.00
CA GLY A 60 9.71 12.19 10.66
C GLY A 60 9.31 13.04 11.86
N VAL A 61 8.20 13.76 11.72
CA VAL A 61 7.64 14.63 12.78
C VAL A 61 6.60 13.93 13.66
N GLY A 62 6.30 12.66 13.38
CA GLY A 62 5.37 11.84 14.14
C GLY A 62 5.34 10.40 13.63
N PHE A 63 4.63 9.51 14.34
CA PHE A 63 4.63 8.07 14.05
C PHE A 63 4.26 7.74 12.60
N ILE A 64 3.19 8.35 12.07
CA ILE A 64 2.70 8.10 10.70
C ILE A 64 3.69 8.59 9.66
N ASP A 65 4.26 9.77 9.87
CA ASP A 65 5.24 10.38 8.97
C ASP A 65 6.53 9.57 8.92
N ALA A 66 7.05 9.19 10.10
CA ALA A 66 8.23 8.34 10.20
C ALA A 66 7.99 6.97 9.54
N LEU A 67 6.84 6.35 9.77
CA LEU A 67 6.48 5.07 9.17
C LEU A 67 6.38 5.17 7.64
N TYR A 68 5.74 6.22 7.14
CA TYR A 68 5.59 6.44 5.71
C TYR A 68 6.94 6.64 5.03
N HIS A 69 7.84 7.48 5.59
CA HIS A 69 9.19 7.63 5.07
C HIS A 69 9.97 6.30 5.10
N GLY A 70 9.87 5.51 6.18
CA GLY A 70 10.52 4.21 6.25
C GLY A 70 10.04 3.23 5.17
N LEU A 71 8.74 3.23 4.86
CA LEU A 71 8.18 2.43 3.75
C LEU A 71 8.64 2.94 2.38
N LEU A 72 8.67 4.26 2.18
CA LEU A 72 9.14 4.87 0.93
C LEU A 72 10.62 4.57 0.69
N ASP A 73 11.48 4.83 1.65
CA ASP A 73 12.92 4.64 1.51
C ASP A 73 13.28 3.17 1.19
N HIS A 74 12.51 2.23 1.76
CA HIS A 74 12.69 0.80 1.53
C HIS A 74 12.13 0.34 0.17
N TYR A 75 10.87 0.66 -0.13
CA TYR A 75 10.16 0.08 -1.29
C TYR A 75 10.17 0.95 -2.55
N ALA A 76 10.30 2.28 -2.45
CA ALA A 76 10.10 3.16 -3.61
C ALA A 76 11.19 3.02 -4.70
N ARG A 77 12.35 2.45 -4.35
CA ARG A 77 13.39 2.10 -5.33
C ARG A 77 12.92 1.01 -6.29
N GLU A 78 12.27 -0.02 -5.76
CA GLU A 78 11.71 -1.12 -6.54
C GLU A 78 10.36 -0.72 -7.16
N PHE A 79 9.53 0.00 -6.39
CA PHE A 79 8.16 0.39 -6.73
C PHE A 79 7.97 1.92 -6.74
N PRO A 80 8.37 2.64 -7.81
CA PRO A 80 8.27 4.09 -7.88
C PRO A 80 6.86 4.66 -7.76
N SER A 81 5.82 3.85 -7.98
CA SER A 81 4.42 4.23 -7.74
C SER A 81 4.20 4.85 -6.36
N LEU A 82 4.96 4.42 -5.35
CA LEU A 82 4.87 4.95 -3.99
C LEU A 82 5.30 6.43 -3.89
N ASN A 83 6.12 6.94 -4.80
CA ASN A 83 6.47 8.37 -4.84
C ASN A 83 5.36 9.25 -5.43
N THR A 84 4.32 8.64 -5.98
CA THR A 84 3.24 9.35 -6.71
C THR A 84 1.95 9.49 -5.89
N ILE A 85 1.98 9.06 -4.63
CA ILE A 85 0.82 9.07 -3.74
C ILE A 85 1.02 10.08 -2.62
N VAL A 86 -0.08 10.67 -2.15
CA VAL A 86 -0.07 11.64 -1.04
C VAL A 86 -1.18 11.32 -0.06
N PHE A 87 -0.91 11.48 1.24
CA PHE A 87 -1.93 11.33 2.27
C PHE A 87 -2.80 12.59 2.31
N THR A 88 -4.12 12.41 2.22
CA THR A 88 -5.10 13.51 2.12
C THR A 88 -6.03 13.60 3.32
N ALA A 89 -6.23 12.49 4.04
CA ALA A 89 -6.92 12.48 5.31
C ALA A 89 -6.44 11.31 6.18
N PHE A 90 -6.45 11.53 7.49
CA PHE A 90 -6.20 10.52 8.51
C PHE A 90 -7.20 10.72 9.63
N ASP A 91 -8.16 9.80 9.74
CA ASP A 91 -9.27 9.89 10.67
C ASP A 91 -9.20 8.77 11.69
N VAL A 92 -9.45 9.11 12.96
CA VAL A 92 -9.50 8.15 14.06
C VAL A 92 -10.84 8.29 14.76
N THR A 93 -11.62 7.21 14.78
CA THR A 93 -12.90 7.16 15.49
C THR A 93 -12.86 6.07 16.53
N GLY A 94 -13.24 6.39 17.77
CA GLY A 94 -13.42 5.38 18.82
C GLY A 94 -14.82 4.81 18.80
N ASP A 95 -14.95 3.48 18.80
CA ASP A 95 -16.23 2.79 19.00
C ASP A 95 -16.46 2.53 20.48
N MET A 96 -17.03 3.53 21.16
CA MET A 96 -17.27 3.49 22.61
C MET A 96 -18.20 2.35 23.03
N ALA A 97 -19.01 1.78 22.12
CA ALA A 97 -19.87 0.64 22.42
C ALA A 97 -19.07 -0.66 22.67
N THR A 98 -17.80 -0.71 22.26
CA THR A 98 -16.93 -1.89 22.39
C THR A 98 -16.07 -1.91 23.66
N SER A 99 -16.18 -0.88 24.50
CA SER A 99 -15.46 -0.79 25.77
C SER A 99 -16.04 -1.75 26.81
N HIS A 100 -15.16 -2.36 27.62
CA HIS A 100 -15.56 -3.21 28.75
C HIS A 100 -15.50 -2.47 30.10
N LYS A 101 -15.01 -1.22 30.12
CA LYS A 101 -14.81 -0.43 31.35
C LYS A 101 -15.21 1.04 31.14
N GLN A 102 -14.30 1.98 31.39
CA GLN A 102 -14.54 3.43 31.38
C GLN A 102 -14.33 4.06 29.99
N GLY A 103 -14.50 3.30 28.90
CA GLY A 103 -14.33 3.80 27.52
C GLY A 103 -12.90 3.72 26.98
N ALA A 104 -11.86 3.78 27.82
CA ALA A 104 -10.46 3.88 27.38
C ALA A 104 -9.92 2.62 26.66
N ASP A 105 -10.60 1.48 26.78
CA ASP A 105 -10.27 0.21 26.11
C ASP A 105 -11.15 -0.07 24.88
N ALA A 106 -11.94 0.92 24.46
CA ALA A 106 -12.72 0.87 23.23
C ALA A 106 -11.83 0.59 22.02
N THR A 107 -12.37 -0.18 21.08
CA THR A 107 -11.79 -0.32 19.74
C THR A 107 -11.78 1.04 19.05
N CYS A 108 -10.73 1.31 18.29
CA CYS A 108 -10.66 2.42 17.37
C CYS A 108 -10.75 1.92 15.93
N VAL A 109 -11.27 2.77 15.05
CA VAL A 109 -11.23 2.63 13.60
C VAL A 109 -10.34 3.73 13.08
N VAL A 110 -9.26 3.35 12.43
CA VAL A 110 -8.32 4.27 11.77
C VAL A 110 -8.58 4.21 10.28
N THR A 111 -8.83 5.36 9.68
CA THR A 111 -9.00 5.51 8.24
C THR A 111 -7.87 6.35 7.67
N LEU A 112 -7.22 5.86 6.60
CA LEU A 112 -6.26 6.61 5.82
C LEU A 112 -6.81 6.83 4.41
N SER A 113 -6.81 8.10 3.97
CA SER A 113 -7.14 8.46 2.58
C SER A 113 -5.88 8.85 1.83
N VAL A 114 -5.62 8.15 0.74
CA VAL A 114 -4.45 8.36 -0.12
C VAL A 114 -4.92 8.82 -1.48
N GLN A 115 -4.32 9.87 -2.01
CA GLN A 115 -4.60 10.39 -3.34
C GLN A 115 -3.43 10.10 -4.28
N ASN A 116 -3.71 9.65 -5.50
CA ASN A 116 -2.70 9.53 -6.54
C ASN A 116 -2.59 10.82 -7.37
N THR A 117 -1.61 10.89 -8.27
CA THR A 117 -1.40 12.03 -9.18
C THR A 117 -2.59 12.35 -10.11
N ASP A 118 -3.49 11.40 -10.37
CA ASP A 118 -4.74 11.63 -11.12
C ASP A 118 -5.87 12.20 -10.24
N GLY A 119 -5.57 12.53 -8.98
CA GLY A 119 -6.52 13.10 -8.03
C GLY A 119 -7.49 12.08 -7.43
N ARG A 120 -7.30 10.77 -7.68
CA ARG A 120 -8.19 9.72 -7.19
C ARG A 120 -7.86 9.34 -5.77
N ILE A 121 -8.90 9.21 -4.95
CA ILE A 121 -8.78 8.93 -3.52
C ILE A 121 -9.07 7.45 -3.25
N PHE A 122 -8.14 6.81 -2.56
CA PHE A 122 -8.19 5.44 -2.05
C PHE A 122 -8.32 5.52 -0.54
N ARG A 123 -9.27 4.77 0.01
CA ARG A 123 -9.54 4.71 1.46
C ARG A 123 -9.10 3.34 1.99
N PHE A 124 -8.34 3.37 3.07
CA PHE A 124 -7.88 2.20 3.82
C PHE A 124 -8.43 2.32 5.23
N GLU A 125 -8.83 1.21 5.82
CA GLU A 125 -9.49 1.21 7.13
C GLU A 125 -9.04 0.00 7.93
N GLU A 126 -8.55 0.23 9.14
CA GLU A 126 -8.22 -0.81 10.09
C GLU A 126 -8.91 -0.54 11.43
N SER A 127 -9.42 -1.59 12.06
CA SER A 127 -9.97 -1.51 13.41
C SER A 127 -9.12 -2.29 14.41
N GLY A 128 -8.95 -1.76 15.61
CA GLY A 128 -8.17 -2.43 16.65
C GLY A 128 -8.26 -1.80 18.02
N ARG A 129 -7.82 -2.51 19.05
CA ARG A 129 -7.76 -2.01 20.44
C ARG A 129 -6.57 -1.10 20.71
N SER A 130 -5.57 -1.10 19.83
CA SER A 130 -4.41 -0.20 19.91
C SER A 130 -4.46 0.75 18.72
N LEU A 131 -4.55 2.04 19.03
CA LEU A 131 -4.54 3.11 18.03
C LEU A 131 -3.29 3.03 17.15
N VAL A 132 -2.12 2.90 17.78
CA VAL A 132 -0.84 2.88 17.07
C VAL A 132 -0.71 1.63 16.20
N ALA A 133 -1.16 0.47 16.69
CA ALA A 133 -1.13 -0.76 15.90
C ALA A 133 -2.09 -0.71 14.70
N ALA A 134 -3.32 -0.20 14.89
CA ALA A 134 -4.26 -0.03 13.79
C ALA A 134 -3.73 0.98 12.76
N SER A 135 -3.09 2.05 13.23
CA SER A 135 -2.45 3.04 12.36
C SER A 135 -1.26 2.48 11.59
N LEU A 136 -0.48 1.59 12.20
CA LEU A 136 0.59 0.86 11.50
C LEU A 136 0.01 0.01 10.37
N GLN A 137 -1.03 -0.78 10.65
CA GLN A 137 -1.59 -1.67 9.62
C GLN A 137 -2.22 -0.89 8.48
N VAL A 138 -2.94 0.22 8.74
CA VAL A 138 -3.60 0.97 7.66
C VAL A 138 -2.59 1.60 6.70
N VAL A 139 -1.44 2.05 7.21
CA VAL A 139 -0.34 2.60 6.39
C VAL A 139 0.36 1.48 5.61
N VAL A 140 0.61 0.33 6.25
CA VAL A 140 1.19 -0.85 5.58
C VAL A 140 0.25 -1.40 4.50
N GLU A 141 -1.06 -1.43 4.74
CA GLU A 141 -2.07 -1.84 3.75
C GLU A 141 -2.08 -0.90 2.55
N ALA A 142 -1.95 0.41 2.76
CA ALA A 142 -1.84 1.37 1.68
C ALA A 142 -0.58 1.10 0.83
N ALA A 143 0.59 0.93 1.45
CA ALA A 143 1.81 0.60 0.73
C ALA A 143 1.69 -0.74 -0.03
N GLU A 144 1.15 -1.79 0.61
CA GLU A 144 0.89 -3.09 -0.01
C GLU A 144 0.04 -2.96 -1.28
N TYR A 145 -1.03 -2.15 -1.22
CA TYR A 145 -1.92 -1.96 -2.35
C TYR A 145 -1.21 -1.35 -3.56
N PHE A 146 -0.40 -0.32 -3.37
CA PHE A 146 0.32 0.35 -4.46
C PHE A 146 1.46 -0.53 -5.02
N ILE A 147 2.19 -1.24 -4.16
CA ILE A 147 3.20 -2.23 -4.57
C ILE A 147 2.57 -3.29 -5.47
N ASN A 148 1.47 -3.91 -5.03
CA ASN A 148 0.83 -4.95 -5.83
C ASN A 148 0.14 -4.41 -7.08
N SER A 149 -0.38 -3.19 -7.05
CA SER A 149 -0.91 -2.52 -8.23
C SER A 149 0.16 -2.37 -9.32
N GLU A 150 1.36 -1.91 -8.94
CA GLU A 150 2.48 -1.77 -9.87
C GLU A 150 2.97 -3.13 -10.38
N LYS A 151 3.14 -4.12 -9.50
CA LYS A 151 3.48 -5.49 -9.91
C LYS A 151 2.48 -6.05 -10.91
N ALA A 152 1.18 -5.91 -10.64
CA ALA A 152 0.13 -6.38 -11.53
C ALA A 152 0.19 -5.68 -12.89
N TYR A 153 0.41 -4.36 -12.90
CA TYR A 153 0.55 -3.59 -14.13
C TYR A 153 1.72 -4.11 -14.99
N VAL A 154 2.90 -4.26 -14.38
CA VAL A 154 4.10 -4.78 -15.08
C VAL A 154 3.86 -6.19 -15.63
N THR A 155 3.23 -7.07 -14.85
CA THR A 155 2.92 -8.45 -15.26
C THR A 155 1.97 -8.48 -16.46
N VAL A 156 0.86 -7.74 -16.41
CA VAL A 156 -0.10 -7.67 -17.52
C VAL A 156 0.54 -7.03 -18.76
N TYR A 157 1.37 -6.01 -18.58
CA TYR A 157 2.06 -5.34 -19.69
C TYR A 157 2.98 -6.32 -20.44
N LYS A 158 3.79 -7.08 -19.70
CA LYS A 158 4.65 -8.13 -20.27
C LYS A 158 3.84 -9.21 -20.98
N ALA A 159 2.75 -9.68 -20.37
CA ALA A 159 1.85 -10.66 -20.99
C ALA A 159 1.20 -10.13 -22.27
N MET A 160 0.88 -8.83 -22.33
CA MET A 160 0.38 -8.18 -23.54
C MET A 160 1.45 -8.11 -24.64
N ALA A 161 2.70 -7.79 -24.30
CA ALA A 161 3.80 -7.77 -25.26
C ALA A 161 4.02 -9.15 -25.90
N ASP A 162 4.04 -10.21 -25.08
CA ASP A 162 4.13 -11.60 -25.54
C ASP A 162 2.93 -12.01 -26.42
N ALA A 163 1.70 -11.62 -26.04
CA ALA A 163 0.51 -11.89 -26.84
C ALA A 163 0.54 -11.18 -28.21
N LYS A 164 1.13 -9.98 -28.29
CA LYS A 164 1.36 -9.26 -29.56
C LYS A 164 2.36 -9.99 -30.44
N GLU A 165 3.47 -10.44 -29.88
CA GLU A 165 4.49 -11.20 -30.62
C GLU A 165 3.91 -12.52 -31.18
N ARG A 166 3.04 -13.18 -30.42
CA ARG A 166 2.38 -14.44 -30.81
C ARG A 166 1.12 -14.25 -31.65
N ASN A 167 0.76 -13.03 -32.04
CA ASN A 167 -0.46 -12.72 -32.79
C ASN A 167 -1.75 -13.32 -32.19
N ARG A 168 -1.94 -13.15 -30.87
CA ARG A 168 -3.13 -13.62 -30.14
C ARG A 168 -4.11 -12.47 -29.82
N PRO A 169 -4.98 -12.08 -30.76
CA PRO A 169 -5.84 -10.89 -30.61
C PRO A 169 -6.81 -10.97 -29.42
N ASP A 170 -7.25 -12.19 -29.07
CA ASP A 170 -8.10 -12.46 -27.91
C ASP A 170 -7.41 -12.08 -26.58
N LEU A 171 -6.12 -12.42 -26.45
CA LEU A 171 -5.33 -12.09 -25.28
C LEU A 171 -4.98 -10.61 -25.25
N ILE A 172 -4.67 -10.00 -26.40
CA ILE A 172 -4.39 -8.56 -26.50
C ILE A 172 -5.59 -7.76 -26.01
N GLN A 173 -6.81 -8.11 -26.44
CA GLN A 173 -8.03 -7.43 -25.99
C GLN A 173 -8.22 -7.56 -24.48
N THR A 174 -8.05 -8.76 -23.94
CA THR A 174 -8.18 -9.05 -22.51
C THR A 174 -7.17 -8.24 -21.68
N TYR A 175 -5.90 -8.28 -22.04
CA TYR A 175 -4.86 -7.55 -21.31
C TYR A 175 -4.99 -6.04 -21.46
N THR A 176 -5.49 -5.54 -22.59
CA THR A 176 -5.81 -4.11 -22.75
C THR A 176 -6.87 -3.67 -21.75
N ALA A 177 -7.92 -4.48 -21.56
CA ALA A 177 -8.96 -4.19 -20.55
C ALA A 177 -8.39 -4.21 -19.12
N HIS A 178 -7.54 -5.19 -18.80
CA HIS A 178 -6.87 -5.27 -17.50
C HIS A 178 -5.96 -4.06 -17.25
N LEU A 179 -5.13 -3.64 -18.23
CA LEU A 179 -4.30 -2.44 -18.11
C LEU A 179 -5.14 -1.19 -17.93
N ALA A 180 -6.24 -1.04 -18.69
CA ALA A 180 -7.14 0.10 -18.55
C ALA A 180 -7.79 0.17 -17.15
N GLN A 181 -7.94 -0.97 -16.46
CA GLN A 181 -8.37 -1.02 -15.08
C GLN A 181 -7.22 -0.75 -14.09
N LEU A 182 -6.01 -1.23 -14.35
CA LEU A 182 -4.85 -1.03 -13.45
C LEU A 182 -4.29 0.40 -13.50
N VAL A 183 -4.25 1.06 -14.66
CA VAL A 183 -3.84 2.48 -14.80
C VAL A 183 -4.66 3.41 -13.91
N LYS A 184 -5.85 2.97 -13.50
CA LYS A 184 -6.72 3.73 -12.62
C LYS A 184 -6.19 3.91 -11.20
N THR A 185 -5.20 3.12 -10.77
CA THR A 185 -4.66 3.14 -9.42
C THR A 185 -3.47 4.07 -9.27
N THR A 186 -2.65 4.22 -10.30
CA THR A 186 -1.41 5.02 -10.24
C THR A 186 -1.09 5.62 -11.62
N SER A 187 -0.50 6.83 -11.66
CA SER A 187 0.13 7.32 -12.90
C SER A 187 1.44 6.57 -13.10
N TYR A 188 1.43 5.65 -14.06
CA TYR A 188 2.57 4.78 -14.37
C TYR A 188 3.59 5.42 -15.33
N SER A 189 3.60 6.74 -15.51
CA SER A 189 4.53 7.42 -16.42
C SER A 189 5.99 7.02 -16.14
N ASP A 190 6.41 7.06 -14.86
CA ASP A 190 7.77 6.69 -14.45
C ASP A 190 8.04 5.18 -14.56
N VAL A 191 7.00 4.36 -14.36
CA VAL A 191 7.07 2.89 -14.49
C VAL A 191 7.20 2.49 -15.96
N ILE A 192 6.48 3.16 -16.85
CA ILE A 192 6.57 2.97 -18.31
C ILE A 192 7.99 3.33 -18.80
N GLU A 193 8.58 4.43 -18.33
CA GLU A 193 9.97 4.77 -18.64
C GLU A 193 10.96 3.70 -18.15
N LYS A 194 10.79 3.19 -16.92
CA LYS A 194 11.61 2.09 -16.39
C LYS A 194 11.50 0.81 -17.22
N ILE A 195 10.28 0.46 -17.64
CA ILE A 195 10.02 -0.72 -18.48
C ILE A 195 10.69 -0.55 -19.85
N HIS A 196 10.59 0.63 -20.46
CA HIS A 196 11.23 0.91 -21.75
C HIS A 196 12.77 0.87 -21.68
N ASN A 197 13.36 1.18 -20.53
CA ASN A 197 14.81 1.13 -20.32
C ASN A 197 15.35 -0.28 -19.96
N HIS A 198 14.49 -1.25 -19.63
CA HIS A 198 14.87 -2.62 -19.24
C HIS A 198 14.35 -3.72 -20.21
N LEU A 199 13.79 -3.30 -21.35
CA LEU A 199 13.51 -4.15 -22.52
C LEU A 199 14.61 -3.95 -23.57
#